data_AF-A0A7L6AQ94-F1
#
_entry.id   AF-A0A7L6AQ94-F1
#
_cell.length_a   1.000
_cell.length_b   1.000
_cell.length_c   1.000
_cell.angle_alpha   90.00
_cell.angle_beta   90.00
_cell.angle_gamma   90.00
#
_symmetry.space_group_name_H-M   'P 1'
#
loop_
_entity.id
_entity.type
_entity.pdbx_description
1 polymer ?
#
loop_
_entity_poly.entity_id
_entity_poly.type
_entity_poly.pdbx_seq_one_letter_code
_entity_poly.pdbx_strand_id
1 'polypeptide(L)'
;MSRRFVHGTKRPAMPEDWAQQEVAYDDKQLMLKGHQVMQAWEDRIMKAMAENITETHGDILEIGFGMGISATHILEQGVRSYTVVEPNVNVKKAFENWREKYASTPVNLLQGNWQDVSGQFTEYDGVFFDPYFVADPGSVEVESSTAVGSFLPLVVPHIREGGVMTYFTREIDSFSRAHQRMLFKYFRSVEIRKIADLVPPDDCNYWWADSMMVVKAVK
;
A
#
# COMPACT_ATOMS: atom_id res chain seq x y z
N MET A 1 2.10 -7.66 28.56
CA MET A 1 3.43 -7.50 27.92
C MET A 1 3.21 -7.59 26.42
N SER A 2 3.44 -6.50 25.68
CA SER A 2 3.41 -6.55 24.20
C SER A 2 4.51 -7.51 23.73
N ARG A 3 4.18 -8.38 22.77
CA ARG A 3 5.11 -9.35 22.21
C ARG A 3 5.71 -8.74 20.96
N ARG A 4 6.92 -8.19 21.08
CA ARG A 4 7.65 -7.55 19.95
C ARG A 4 7.63 -8.37 18.66
N PHE A 5 7.68 -9.70 18.79
CA PHE A 5 7.57 -10.64 17.68
C PHE A 5 6.46 -11.67 17.93
N VAL A 6 5.81 -12.10 16.85
CA VAL A 6 4.74 -13.11 16.81
C VAL A 6 5.11 -14.25 15.85
N HIS A 7 4.33 -15.33 15.82
CA HIS A 7 4.62 -16.48 14.96
C HIS A 7 4.46 -16.10 13.48
N GLY A 8 5.19 -16.79 12.60
CA GLY A 8 5.07 -16.63 11.15
C GLY A 8 5.65 -17.82 10.38
N THR A 9 5.49 -17.82 9.06
CA THR A 9 5.99 -18.88 8.17
C THR A 9 6.90 -18.32 7.08
N LYS A 10 7.66 -19.20 6.40
CA LYS A 10 8.55 -18.77 5.32
C LYS A 10 7.74 -18.47 4.04
N ARG A 11 7.98 -17.32 3.43
CA ARG A 11 7.37 -16.95 2.14
C ARG A 11 7.87 -17.81 0.98
N PRO A 12 6.99 -18.30 0.08
CA PRO A 12 7.40 -18.97 -1.16
C PRO A 12 8.01 -17.98 -2.18
N ALA A 13 8.57 -18.48 -3.30
CA ALA A 13 9.02 -17.66 -4.42
C ALA A 13 7.86 -17.29 -5.36
N MET A 14 7.83 -16.07 -5.89
CA MET A 14 6.71 -15.58 -6.73
C MET A 14 6.86 -16.06 -8.18
N PRO A 15 5.76 -16.45 -8.87
CA PRO A 15 5.80 -16.77 -10.29
C PRO A 15 6.06 -15.54 -11.16
N GLU A 16 6.79 -15.71 -12.26
CA GLU A 16 7.12 -14.64 -13.22
C GLU A 16 5.87 -13.98 -13.83
N ASP A 17 4.79 -14.74 -14.09
CA ASP A 17 3.55 -14.27 -14.72
C ASP A 17 2.44 -13.85 -13.73
N TRP A 18 2.80 -13.34 -12.54
CA TRP A 18 1.85 -13.07 -11.45
C TRP A 18 0.65 -12.18 -11.84
N ALA A 19 0.80 -11.24 -12.77
CA ALA A 19 -0.28 -10.37 -13.25
C ALA A 19 -1.41 -11.12 -13.97
N GLN A 20 -1.12 -12.31 -14.52
CA GLN A 20 -2.09 -13.17 -15.20
C GLN A 20 -2.59 -14.32 -14.33
N GLN A 21 -1.98 -14.54 -13.15
CA GLN A 21 -2.36 -15.63 -12.28
C GLN A 21 -3.72 -15.38 -11.65
N GLU A 22 -4.48 -16.46 -11.49
CA GLU A 22 -5.68 -16.47 -10.65
C GLU A 22 -5.30 -16.15 -9.20
N VAL A 23 -6.14 -15.32 -8.59
CA VAL A 23 -6.07 -14.97 -7.18
C VAL A 23 -7.23 -15.62 -6.45
N ALA A 24 -6.98 -16.10 -5.24
CA ALA A 24 -8.02 -16.62 -4.36
C ALA A 24 -8.36 -15.55 -3.33
N TYR A 25 -9.65 -15.21 -3.25
CA TYR A 25 -10.21 -14.32 -2.23
C TYR A 25 -10.98 -15.14 -1.20
N ASP A 26 -10.79 -14.82 0.07
CA ASP A 26 -11.77 -15.06 1.12
C ASP A 26 -11.91 -13.78 1.98
N ASP A 27 -12.77 -13.82 3.00
CA ASP A 27 -13.03 -12.66 3.88
C ASP A 27 -11.79 -12.22 4.67
N LYS A 28 -10.75 -13.05 4.74
CA LYS A 28 -9.56 -12.84 5.57
C LYS A 28 -8.31 -12.53 4.76
N GLN A 29 -8.21 -12.99 3.52
CA GLN A 29 -6.97 -12.90 2.75
C GLN A 29 -7.16 -12.93 1.23
N LEU A 30 -6.21 -12.30 0.56
CA LEU A 30 -5.93 -12.44 -0.86
C LEU A 30 -4.68 -13.30 -1.05
N MET A 31 -4.82 -14.40 -1.78
CA MET A 31 -3.74 -15.35 -2.03
C MET A 31 -3.40 -15.45 -3.52
N LEU A 32 -2.11 -15.45 -3.86
CA LEU A 32 -1.61 -15.67 -5.22
C LEU A 32 -0.58 -16.81 -5.17
N LYS A 33 -0.94 -18.00 -5.66
CA LYS A 33 -0.05 -19.20 -5.70
C LYS A 33 0.70 -19.47 -4.38
N GLY A 34 0.01 -19.36 -3.24
CA GLY A 34 0.58 -19.58 -1.91
C GLY A 34 1.23 -18.33 -1.27
N HIS A 35 1.27 -17.21 -1.97
CA HIS A 35 1.67 -15.92 -1.41
C HIS A 35 0.48 -15.23 -0.78
N GLN A 36 0.65 -14.76 0.46
CA GLN A 36 -0.31 -13.89 1.12
C GLN A 36 -0.04 -12.47 0.60
N VAL A 37 -0.95 -11.97 -0.23
CA VAL A 37 -0.82 -10.67 -0.90
C VAL A 37 -1.37 -9.55 -0.03
N MET A 38 -2.51 -9.79 0.61
CA MET A 38 -3.18 -8.85 1.50
C MET A 38 -4.00 -9.63 2.52
N GLN A 39 -4.13 -9.13 3.75
CA GLN A 39 -4.98 -9.76 4.78
C GLN A 39 -5.79 -8.76 5.61
N ALA A 40 -6.93 -9.21 6.12
CA ALA A 40 -7.86 -8.40 6.91
C ALA A 40 -7.29 -7.91 8.26
N TRP A 41 -6.25 -8.57 8.81
CA TRP A 41 -5.62 -8.11 10.06
C TRP A 41 -4.94 -6.74 9.90
N GLU A 42 -4.64 -6.34 8.66
CA GLU A 42 -3.98 -5.07 8.32
C GLU A 42 -4.93 -3.87 8.41
N ASP A 43 -6.22 -4.08 8.66
CA ASP A 43 -7.26 -3.04 8.69
C ASP A 43 -6.85 -1.78 9.48
N ARG A 44 -6.28 -1.95 10.68
CA ARG A 44 -5.84 -0.82 11.52
C ARG A 44 -4.70 -0.02 10.91
N ILE A 45 -3.83 -0.68 10.15
CA ILE A 45 -2.72 -0.04 9.43
C ILE A 45 -3.29 0.72 8.22
N MET A 46 -4.10 0.04 7.41
CA MET A 46 -4.74 0.60 6.22
C MET A 46 -5.57 1.83 6.54
N LYS A 47 -6.35 1.78 7.63
CA LYS A 47 -7.12 2.91 8.13
C LYS A 47 -6.23 4.09 8.51
N ALA A 48 -5.20 3.87 9.32
CA ALA A 48 -4.29 4.94 9.76
C ALA A 48 -3.56 5.58 8.58
N MET A 49 -3.18 4.80 7.57
CA MET A 49 -2.59 5.29 6.33
C MET A 49 -3.60 6.09 5.49
N ALA A 50 -4.82 5.60 5.33
CA ALA A 50 -5.90 6.31 4.62
C ALA A 50 -6.23 7.65 5.28
N GLU A 51 -6.33 7.71 6.61
CA GLU A 51 -6.56 8.95 7.35
C GLU A 51 -5.47 10.00 7.06
N ASN A 52 -4.19 9.61 6.94
CA ASN A 52 -3.11 10.55 6.67
C ASN A 52 -3.26 11.27 5.33
N ILE A 53 -3.64 10.54 4.28
CA ILE A 53 -3.65 11.07 2.90
C ILE A 53 -4.97 11.73 2.50
N THR A 54 -6.00 11.62 3.34
CA THR A 54 -7.36 12.11 3.04
C THR A 54 -7.73 13.41 3.76
N GLU A 55 -6.81 14.01 4.52
CA GLU A 55 -7.06 15.24 5.31
C GLU A 55 -7.53 16.44 4.46
N THR A 56 -7.16 16.46 3.18
CA THR A 56 -7.54 17.52 2.24
C THR A 56 -8.85 17.21 1.50
N HIS A 57 -9.41 16.00 1.67
CA HIS A 57 -10.56 15.48 0.93
C HIS A 57 -10.40 15.60 -0.60
N GLY A 58 -9.15 15.52 -1.06
CA GLY A 58 -8.76 15.82 -2.44
C GLY A 58 -8.78 14.64 -3.40
N ASP A 59 -7.96 14.70 -4.43
CA ASP A 59 -7.76 13.58 -5.37
C ASP A 59 -6.71 12.61 -4.81
N ILE A 60 -7.02 11.32 -4.78
CA ILE A 60 -6.15 10.29 -4.22
C ILE A 60 -5.65 9.34 -5.31
N LEU A 61 -4.35 9.04 -5.28
CA LEU A 61 -3.75 7.94 -6.02
C LEU A 61 -3.40 6.79 -5.07
N GLU A 62 -3.81 5.57 -5.39
CA GLU A 62 -3.39 4.35 -4.73
C GLU A 62 -2.65 3.42 -5.69
N ILE A 63 -1.56 2.80 -5.22
CA ILE A 63 -0.83 1.78 -5.96
C ILE A 63 -1.01 0.43 -5.27
N GLY A 64 -1.71 -0.50 -5.93
CA GLY A 64 -2.10 -1.80 -5.40
C GLY A 64 -3.52 -1.76 -4.81
N PHE A 65 -4.48 -2.45 -5.43
CA PHE A 65 -5.87 -2.48 -4.91
C PHE A 65 -6.06 -3.58 -3.86
N GLY A 66 -5.45 -4.75 -4.09
CA GLY A 66 -5.52 -5.90 -3.19
C GLY A 66 -6.96 -6.34 -2.88
N MET A 67 -7.38 -6.16 -1.63
CA MET A 67 -8.72 -6.48 -1.13
C MET A 67 -9.66 -5.26 -1.04
N GLY A 68 -9.20 -4.06 -1.42
CA GLY A 68 -9.98 -2.83 -1.33
C GLY A 68 -10.20 -2.31 0.10
N ILE A 69 -9.36 -2.73 1.07
CA ILE A 69 -9.46 -2.31 2.48
C ILE A 69 -9.10 -0.83 2.62
N SER A 70 -7.89 -0.45 2.21
CA SER A 70 -7.43 0.94 2.10
C SER A 70 -8.36 1.78 1.24
N ALA A 71 -8.72 1.28 0.05
CA ALA A 71 -9.64 1.95 -0.87
C ALA A 71 -10.99 2.30 -0.20
N THR A 72 -11.54 1.38 0.59
CA THR A 72 -12.77 1.61 1.36
C THR A 72 -12.58 2.70 2.40
N HIS A 73 -11.53 2.61 3.23
CA HIS A 73 -11.22 3.66 4.22
C HIS A 73 -11.00 5.02 3.55
N ILE A 74 -10.35 5.08 2.39
CA ILE A 74 -10.13 6.32 1.63
C ILE A 74 -11.47 6.94 1.19
N LEU A 75 -12.37 6.15 0.59
CA LEU A 75 -13.64 6.65 0.11
C LEU A 75 -14.59 7.06 1.25
N GLU A 76 -14.56 6.37 2.38
CA GLU A 76 -15.35 6.72 3.58
C GLU A 76 -14.94 8.07 4.19
N GLN A 77 -13.73 8.57 3.89
CA GLN A 77 -13.29 9.92 4.29
C GLN A 77 -13.83 11.03 3.38
N GLY A 78 -14.58 10.71 2.32
CA GLY A 78 -15.22 11.72 1.47
C GLY A 78 -14.27 12.48 0.55
N VAL A 79 -13.36 11.75 -0.11
CA VAL A 79 -12.41 12.32 -1.09
C VAL A 79 -13.09 12.79 -2.39
N ARG A 80 -12.46 13.73 -3.09
CA ARG A 80 -12.96 14.27 -4.38
C ARG A 80 -12.90 13.25 -5.50
N SER A 81 -11.81 12.49 -5.58
CA SER A 81 -11.68 11.39 -6.54
C SER A 81 -10.67 10.37 -6.02
N TYR A 82 -10.80 9.15 -6.52
CA TYR A 82 -9.91 8.04 -6.20
C TYR A 82 -9.45 7.36 -7.49
N THR A 83 -8.15 7.21 -7.65
CA THR A 83 -7.53 6.51 -8.77
C THR A 83 -6.65 5.41 -8.20
N VAL A 84 -6.81 4.18 -8.70
CA VAL A 84 -5.97 3.04 -8.31
C VAL A 84 -5.22 2.47 -9.49
N VAL A 85 -3.97 2.06 -9.25
CA VAL A 85 -3.17 1.28 -10.18
C VAL A 85 -3.20 -0.18 -9.74
N GLU A 86 -3.65 -1.07 -10.62
CA GLU A 86 -3.67 -2.51 -10.36
C GLU A 86 -3.25 -3.29 -11.61
N PRO A 87 -2.14 -4.05 -11.56
CA PRO A 87 -1.67 -4.86 -12.68
C PRO A 87 -2.41 -6.19 -12.84
N ASN A 88 -2.92 -6.82 -11.78
CA ASN A 88 -3.52 -8.15 -11.86
C ASN A 88 -4.96 -8.09 -12.42
N VAL A 89 -5.19 -8.80 -13.53
CA VAL A 89 -6.49 -8.78 -14.24
C VAL A 89 -7.62 -9.45 -13.47
N ASN A 90 -7.30 -10.36 -12.54
CA ASN A 90 -8.29 -11.02 -11.70
C ASN A 90 -8.70 -10.16 -10.50
N VAL A 91 -7.78 -9.33 -9.98
CA VAL A 91 -8.09 -8.29 -8.99
C VAL A 91 -9.02 -7.23 -9.59
N LYS A 92 -8.86 -6.89 -10.87
CA LYS A 92 -9.78 -5.97 -11.59
C LYS A 92 -11.25 -6.37 -11.45
N LYS A 93 -11.59 -7.65 -11.55
CA LYS A 93 -12.99 -8.10 -11.40
C LYS A 93 -13.54 -7.77 -10.01
N ALA A 94 -12.74 -7.97 -8.97
CA ALA A 94 -13.11 -7.61 -7.60
C ALA A 94 -13.25 -6.08 -7.45
N PHE A 95 -12.35 -5.31 -8.05
CA PHE A 95 -12.43 -3.85 -8.09
C PHE A 95 -13.74 -3.36 -8.74
N GLU A 96 -14.13 -3.89 -9.90
CA GLU A 96 -15.35 -3.45 -10.59
C GLU A 96 -16.60 -3.69 -9.72
N ASN A 97 -16.71 -4.87 -9.09
CA ASN A 97 -17.80 -5.18 -8.15
C ASN A 97 -17.78 -4.28 -6.91
N TRP A 98 -16.59 -3.96 -6.39
CA TRP A 98 -16.43 -3.06 -5.26
C TRP A 98 -16.85 -1.63 -5.63
N ARG A 99 -16.46 -1.14 -6.81
CA ARG A 99 -16.75 0.22 -7.30
C ARG A 99 -18.25 0.51 -7.38
N GLU A 100 -19.07 -0.48 -7.70
CA GLU A 100 -20.54 -0.32 -7.78
C GLU A 100 -21.16 0.23 -6.48
N LYS A 101 -20.51 -0.02 -5.32
CA LYS A 101 -20.95 0.47 -4.01
C LYS A 101 -20.66 1.96 -3.79
N TYR A 102 -19.80 2.57 -4.60
CA TYR A 102 -19.29 3.95 -4.42
C TYR A 102 -19.61 4.86 -5.60
N ALA A 103 -20.80 4.73 -6.17
CA ALA A 103 -21.21 5.46 -7.38
C ALA A 103 -21.21 7.01 -7.23
N SER A 104 -21.17 7.54 -6.00
CA SER A 104 -21.15 8.98 -5.73
C SER A 104 -19.76 9.63 -5.86
N THR A 105 -18.69 8.84 -5.89
CA THR A 105 -17.31 9.34 -5.96
C THR A 105 -16.66 8.88 -7.27
N PRO A 106 -15.99 9.76 -8.03
CA PRO A 106 -15.22 9.35 -9.19
C PRO A 106 -14.13 8.34 -8.79
N VAL A 107 -14.24 7.12 -9.31
CA VAL A 107 -13.32 6.00 -9.04
C VAL A 107 -12.73 5.50 -10.36
N ASN A 108 -11.42 5.65 -10.53
CA ASN A 108 -10.68 5.32 -11.75
C ASN A 108 -9.72 4.14 -11.53
N LEU A 109 -9.56 3.31 -12.56
CA LEU A 109 -8.59 2.22 -12.58
C LEU A 109 -7.59 2.42 -13.71
N LEU A 110 -6.31 2.46 -13.37
CA LEU A 110 -5.19 2.38 -14.30
C LEU A 110 -4.67 0.93 -14.29
N GLN A 111 -5.04 0.15 -15.31
CA GLN A 111 -4.62 -1.25 -15.40
C GLN A 111 -3.17 -1.35 -15.88
N GLY A 112 -2.29 -1.92 -15.07
CA GLY A 112 -0.90 -2.19 -15.42
C GLY A 112 0.05 -2.01 -14.23
N ASN A 113 1.35 -2.23 -14.46
CA ASN A 113 2.35 -1.90 -13.45
C ASN A 113 2.48 -0.38 -13.35
N TRP A 114 2.72 0.14 -12.14
CA TRP A 114 2.84 1.58 -11.91
C TRP A 114 3.97 2.23 -12.73
N GLN A 115 5.03 1.47 -13.04
CA GLN A 115 6.11 1.90 -13.93
C GLN A 115 5.55 2.25 -15.33
N ASP A 116 4.71 1.36 -15.87
CA ASP A 116 4.21 1.42 -17.24
C ASP A 116 3.09 2.46 -17.38
N VAL A 117 2.25 2.62 -16.34
CA VAL A 117 1.10 3.53 -16.37
C VAL A 117 1.38 4.90 -15.77
N SER A 118 2.59 5.15 -15.25
CA SER A 118 2.96 6.43 -14.63
C SER A 118 2.74 7.65 -15.53
N GLY A 119 2.87 7.50 -16.86
CA GLY A 119 2.57 8.57 -17.82
C GLY A 119 1.10 9.00 -17.87
N GLN A 120 0.19 8.27 -17.21
CA GLN A 120 -1.24 8.59 -17.09
C GLN A 120 -1.58 9.27 -15.76
N PHE A 121 -0.61 9.44 -14.87
CA PHE A 121 -0.83 10.11 -13.59
C PHE A 121 -1.16 11.59 -13.79
N THR A 122 -2.16 12.07 -13.05
CA THR A 122 -2.54 13.49 -13.01
C THR A 122 -1.92 14.15 -11.78
N GLU A 123 -2.60 15.07 -11.11
CA GLU A 123 -2.18 15.63 -9.84
C GLU A 123 -3.05 15.10 -8.71
N TYR A 124 -2.43 14.83 -7.57
CA TYR A 124 -3.07 14.24 -6.40
C TYR A 124 -2.76 15.03 -5.14
N ASP A 125 -3.75 15.11 -4.26
CA ASP A 125 -3.59 15.65 -2.91
C ASP A 125 -3.10 14.58 -1.92
N GLY A 126 -3.31 13.30 -2.25
CA GLY A 126 -2.88 12.16 -1.45
C GLY A 126 -2.36 11.00 -2.30
N VAL A 127 -1.30 10.33 -1.83
CA VAL A 127 -0.72 9.14 -2.48
C VAL A 127 -0.57 8.01 -1.46
N PHE A 128 -1.16 6.87 -1.77
CA PHE A 128 -1.08 5.63 -1.00
C PHE A 128 -0.27 4.60 -1.80
N PHE A 129 0.83 4.10 -1.23
CA PHE A 129 1.70 3.15 -1.92
C PHE A 129 1.84 1.84 -1.13
N ASP A 130 1.12 0.81 -1.59
CA ASP A 130 1.15 -0.54 -1.03
C ASP A 130 1.11 -1.61 -2.12
N PRO A 131 2.07 -1.62 -3.06
CA PRO A 131 2.14 -2.69 -4.05
C PRO A 131 2.74 -3.95 -3.43
N TYR A 132 2.36 -5.08 -4.02
CA TYR A 132 3.08 -6.31 -3.83
C TYR A 132 4.43 -6.26 -4.57
N PHE A 133 5.55 -6.40 -3.84
CA PHE A 133 6.88 -6.49 -4.45
C PHE A 133 7.21 -7.93 -4.81
N VAL A 134 7.46 -8.15 -6.10
CA VAL A 134 8.10 -9.37 -6.59
C VAL A 134 9.61 -9.17 -6.44
N ALA A 135 10.19 -9.80 -5.42
CA ALA A 135 11.63 -9.95 -5.32
C ALA A 135 12.11 -10.90 -6.43
N ASP A 136 13.16 -10.52 -7.18
CA ASP A 136 13.84 -11.43 -8.11
C ASP A 136 14.21 -12.74 -7.38
N PRO A 137 14.10 -13.91 -8.02
CA PRO A 137 14.57 -15.17 -7.45
C PRO A 137 16.06 -15.07 -7.07
N GLY A 138 16.34 -14.98 -5.76
CA GLY A 138 17.70 -14.80 -5.21
C GLY A 138 18.01 -13.41 -4.65
N SER A 139 17.10 -12.44 -4.80
CA SER A 139 17.19 -11.18 -4.08
C SER A 139 16.80 -11.35 -2.61
N VAL A 140 17.56 -10.71 -1.72
CA VAL A 140 17.16 -10.49 -0.33
C VAL A 140 15.87 -9.67 -0.36
N GLU A 141 14.89 -9.99 0.49
CA GLU A 141 13.64 -9.24 0.62
C GLU A 141 13.85 -7.74 0.38
N VAL A 142 13.21 -7.18 -0.65
CA VAL A 142 13.41 -5.77 -1.03
C VAL A 142 13.07 -4.91 0.17
N GLU A 143 14.06 -4.23 0.76
CA GLU A 143 13.83 -3.31 1.86
C GLU A 143 12.75 -2.30 1.46
N SER A 144 11.82 -1.99 2.36
CA SER A 144 10.74 -1.03 2.11
C SER A 144 11.23 0.32 1.59
N SER A 145 12.38 0.77 2.10
CA SER A 145 13.10 1.96 1.67
C SER A 145 13.50 1.90 0.19
N THR A 146 13.93 0.75 -0.31
CA THR A 146 14.31 0.55 -1.71
C THR A 146 13.08 0.56 -2.61
N ALA A 147 12.04 -0.15 -2.16
CA ALA A 147 10.73 -0.23 -2.81
C ALA A 147 10.15 1.17 -3.06
N VAL A 148 9.89 1.94 -1.98
CA VAL A 148 9.38 3.31 -2.10
C VAL A 148 10.38 4.24 -2.78
N GLY A 149 11.68 4.04 -2.56
CA GLY A 149 12.74 4.85 -3.15
C GLY A 149 12.75 4.84 -4.68
N SER A 150 12.37 3.73 -5.30
CA SER A 150 12.22 3.63 -6.77
C SER A 150 10.96 4.32 -7.30
N PHE A 151 9.92 4.46 -6.47
CA PHE A 151 8.66 5.10 -6.84
C PHE A 151 8.69 6.63 -6.64
N LEU A 152 9.41 7.12 -5.63
CA LEU A 152 9.44 8.54 -5.28
C LEU A 152 9.77 9.48 -6.46
N PRO A 153 10.82 9.25 -7.28
CA PRO A 153 11.13 10.13 -8.40
C PRO A 153 10.01 10.22 -9.44
N LEU A 154 9.19 9.17 -9.55
CA LEU A 154 8.10 9.09 -10.51
C LEU A 154 6.84 9.76 -9.98
N VAL A 155 6.49 9.55 -8.71
CA VAL A 155 5.20 10.04 -8.17
C VAL A 155 5.26 11.46 -7.61
N VAL A 156 6.39 11.90 -7.04
CA VAL A 156 6.48 13.21 -6.37
C VAL A 156 6.11 14.39 -7.29
N PRO A 157 6.46 14.40 -8.59
CA PRO A 157 5.99 15.44 -9.51
C PRO A 157 4.46 15.56 -9.60
N HIS A 158 3.73 14.48 -9.34
CA HIS A 158 2.27 14.39 -9.38
C HIS A 158 1.59 14.70 -8.04
N ILE A 159 2.35 14.93 -6.97
CA ILE A 159 1.79 15.34 -5.68
C ILE A 159 1.67 16.86 -5.68
N ARG A 160 0.50 17.41 -5.34
CA ARG A 160 0.32 18.86 -5.21
C ARG A 160 1.14 19.41 -4.04
N GLU A 161 1.42 20.72 -4.06
CA GLU A 161 2.05 21.39 -2.92
C GLU A 161 1.15 21.25 -1.67
N GLY A 162 1.72 20.74 -0.57
CA GLY A 162 0.97 20.37 0.63
C GLY A 162 0.27 19.01 0.57
N GLY A 163 0.37 18.29 -0.55
CA GLY A 163 -0.13 16.94 -0.68
C GLY A 163 0.66 15.94 0.18
N VAL A 164 0.01 14.83 0.50
CA VAL A 164 0.51 13.84 1.47
C VAL A 164 0.79 12.51 0.80
N MET A 165 1.90 11.87 1.16
CA MET A 165 2.19 10.49 0.78
C MET A 165 2.28 9.59 2.02
N THR A 166 1.74 8.38 1.88
CA THR A 166 1.93 7.27 2.81
C THR A 166 2.29 6.00 2.05
N TYR A 167 2.88 5.03 2.73
CA TYR A 167 3.26 3.74 2.14
C TYR A 167 3.46 2.67 3.21
N PHE A 168 3.36 1.41 2.80
CA PHE A 168 3.54 0.27 3.70
C PHE A 168 5.03 0.09 4.04
N THR A 169 5.42 0.50 5.24
CA THR A 169 6.84 0.69 5.59
C THR A 169 7.59 -0.57 5.97
N ARG A 170 6.91 -1.65 6.38
CA ARG A 170 7.53 -2.84 6.99
C ARG A 170 8.51 -2.53 8.16
N GLU A 171 8.39 -1.37 8.79
CA GLU A 171 9.22 -0.94 9.91
C GLU A 171 8.48 -1.21 11.22
N ILE A 172 9.10 -1.88 12.19
CA ILE A 172 8.40 -2.41 13.39
C ILE A 172 8.17 -1.32 14.45
N ASP A 173 9.27 -0.72 14.91
CA ASP A 173 9.31 0.19 16.06
C ASP A 173 10.34 1.32 15.91
N SER A 174 10.95 1.43 14.72
CA SER A 174 11.96 2.44 14.41
C SER A 174 11.85 2.86 12.96
N PHE A 175 12.55 3.93 12.59
CA PHE A 175 12.57 4.41 11.21
C PHE A 175 13.98 4.90 10.90
N SER A 176 14.68 4.21 10.00
CA SER A 176 16.13 4.38 9.87
C SER A 176 16.53 5.77 9.38
N ARG A 177 17.74 6.24 9.74
CA ARG A 177 18.27 7.52 9.26
C ARG A 177 18.38 7.57 7.73
N ALA A 178 18.68 6.44 7.09
CA ALA A 178 18.72 6.35 5.63
C ALA A 178 17.31 6.57 5.03
N HIS A 179 16.30 5.95 5.63
CA HIS A 179 14.89 6.10 5.26
C HIS A 179 14.44 7.57 5.39
N GLN A 180 14.76 8.22 6.50
CA GLN A 180 14.48 9.65 6.72
C GLN A 180 15.15 10.53 5.67
N ARG A 181 16.45 10.34 5.43
CA ARG A 181 17.21 11.12 4.44
C ARG A 181 16.66 10.97 3.03
N MET A 182 16.09 9.82 2.69
CA MET A 182 15.44 9.61 1.40
C MET A 182 14.14 10.44 1.31
N LEU A 183 13.28 10.41 2.33
CA LEU A 183 12.03 11.18 2.33
C LEU A 183 12.29 12.70 2.30
N PHE A 184 13.24 13.20 3.08
CA PHE A 184 13.57 14.64 3.14
C PHE A 184 14.21 15.19 1.84
N LYS A 185 14.46 14.37 0.82
CA LYS A 185 14.77 14.87 -0.53
C LYS A 185 13.56 15.45 -1.25
N TYR A 186 12.36 15.01 -0.87
CA TYR A 186 11.11 15.28 -1.60
C TYR A 186 10.03 15.94 -0.74
N PHE A 187 10.06 15.70 0.58
CA PHE A 187 9.02 16.11 1.51
C PHE A 187 9.58 17.07 2.55
N ARG A 188 8.82 18.14 2.86
CA ARG A 188 9.20 19.15 3.86
C ARG A 188 9.02 18.66 5.29
N SER A 189 8.10 17.71 5.53
CA SER A 189 7.88 17.12 6.84
C SER A 189 7.51 15.65 6.75
N VAL A 190 7.85 14.91 7.80
CA VAL A 190 7.54 13.49 7.97
C VAL A 190 7.06 13.27 9.41
N GLU A 191 5.84 12.76 9.57
CA GLU A 191 5.33 12.23 10.83
C GLU A 191 5.40 10.70 10.78
N ILE A 192 5.84 10.09 11.88
CA ILE A 192 5.86 8.65 12.08
C ILE A 192 5.01 8.28 13.28
N ARG A 193 4.16 7.27 13.12
CA ARG A 193 3.25 6.78 14.16
C ARG A 193 3.40 5.28 14.32
N LYS A 194 3.58 4.79 15.54
CA LYS A 194 3.54 3.36 15.82
C LYS A 194 2.10 2.90 15.97
N ILE A 195 1.65 1.99 15.11
CA ILE A 195 0.41 1.23 15.27
C ILE A 195 0.77 -0.03 16.04
N ALA A 196 0.30 -0.15 17.27
CA ALA A 196 0.59 -1.27 18.16
C ALA A 196 -0.60 -2.24 18.30
N ASP A 197 -0.36 -3.36 18.98
CA ASP A 197 -1.36 -4.41 19.24
C ASP A 197 -1.90 -5.01 17.94
N LEU A 198 -1.00 -5.19 16.97
CA LEU A 198 -1.28 -5.94 15.74
C LEU A 198 -1.28 -7.44 16.07
N VAL A 199 -2.23 -8.15 15.48
CA VAL A 199 -2.41 -9.59 15.68
C VAL A 199 -2.45 -10.26 14.32
N PRO A 200 -1.31 -10.33 13.60
CA PRO A 200 -1.26 -11.11 12.37
C PRO A 200 -1.50 -12.60 12.70
N PRO A 201 -2.06 -13.38 11.77
CA PRO A 201 -2.23 -14.82 11.93
C PRO A 201 -0.92 -15.56 12.19
N ASP A 202 -0.98 -16.68 12.91
CA ASP A 202 0.22 -17.50 13.18
C ASP A 202 0.91 -17.97 11.89
N ASP A 203 0.17 -18.12 10.79
CA ASP A 203 0.70 -18.52 9.49
C ASP A 203 1.10 -17.34 8.58
N CYS A 204 1.13 -16.09 9.09
CA CYS A 204 1.56 -14.94 8.31
C CYS A 204 3.00 -15.10 7.81
N ASN A 205 3.23 -14.89 6.51
CA ASN A 205 4.52 -15.15 5.86
C ASN A 205 5.29 -13.90 5.45
N TYR A 206 4.80 -12.71 5.81
CA TYR A 206 5.41 -11.42 5.47
C TYR A 206 5.47 -10.44 6.64
N TRP A 207 4.86 -10.77 7.79
CA TRP A 207 4.87 -9.92 8.98
C TRP A 207 4.88 -10.74 10.28
N TRP A 208 5.80 -10.41 11.19
CA TRP A 208 6.01 -11.16 12.43
C TRP A 208 6.19 -10.25 13.65
N ALA A 209 5.56 -9.07 13.66
CA ALA A 209 5.61 -8.13 14.79
C ALA A 209 4.22 -7.64 15.23
N ASP A 210 4.10 -7.25 16.50
CA ASP A 210 2.86 -6.69 17.06
C ASP A 210 2.71 -5.17 16.85
N SER A 211 3.64 -4.55 16.11
CA SER A 211 3.54 -3.13 15.76
C SER A 211 4.20 -2.78 14.45
N MET A 212 3.65 -1.80 13.73
CA MET A 212 4.20 -1.22 12.50
C MET A 212 4.27 0.31 12.60
N MET A 213 5.28 0.91 11.99
CA MET A 213 5.38 2.34 11.80
C MET A 213 4.62 2.78 10.55
N VAL A 214 3.65 3.67 10.71
CA VAL A 214 2.98 4.37 9.61
C VAL A 214 3.65 5.71 9.39
N VAL A 215 3.82 6.09 8.12
CA VAL A 215 4.45 7.35 7.70
C VAL A 215 3.42 8.27 7.06
N LYS A 216 3.50 9.56 7.42
CA LYS A 216 2.84 10.67 6.74
C LYS A 216 3.91 11.64 6.25
N ALA A 217 4.14 11.71 4.95
CA ALA A 217 5.12 12.60 4.35
C ALA A 217 4.42 13.72 3.58
N VAL A 218 4.70 14.99 3.91
CA VAL A 218 4.04 16.15 3.29
C VAL A 218 5.01 16.81 2.32
N LYS A 219 4.56 17.04 1.08
CA LYS A 219 5.32 17.78 0.06
C LYS A 219 5.26 19.27 0.40
#